data_AF-A0A936FGB8-F1
#
_entry.id   AF-A0A936FGB8-F1
#
_cell.length_a   1.000
_cell.length_b   1.000
_cell.length_c   1.000
_cell.angle_alpha   90.00
_cell.angle_beta   90.00
_cell.angle_gamma   90.00
#
_symmetry.space_group_name_H-M   'P 1'
#
loop_
_entity.id
_entity.type
_entity.pdbx_description
1 polymer ?
#
loop_
_entity_poly.entity_id
_entity_poly.type
_entity_poly.pdbx_seq_one_letter_code
_entity_poly.pdbx_strand_id
1 'polypeptide(L)'
;MAEYDLDFACKLAEIANYVDGQNHWRHDARRATVYLARLSMEIAMKAMLELAGVPTPKIRARSHDLHKLLMDLGKCEVETKAASGTMEFVNAANVRSVVIDLGLAHVPIGEIIDAESQGISKYPHQIRYGSEVIDLDPGLVAEAALLLCKWAKAHWRSIRLSSAINMPAQTSE
;
A
#
# COMPACT_ATOMS: atom_id res chain seq x y z
N MET A 1 5.02 -17.79 12.87
CA MET A 1 3.65 -17.29 12.59
C MET A 1 3.83 -15.94 11.96
N ALA A 2 3.17 -15.64 10.83
CA ALA A 2 3.29 -14.34 10.19
C ALA A 2 2.81 -13.26 11.17
N GLU A 3 3.54 -12.14 11.25
CA GLU A 3 3.17 -11.03 12.11
C GLU A 3 2.08 -10.15 11.48
N TYR A 4 2.04 -10.10 10.15
CA TYR A 4 1.08 -9.30 9.40
C TYR A 4 0.18 -10.20 8.53
N ASP A 5 -1.12 -9.90 8.54
CA ASP A 5 -2.15 -10.70 7.88
C ASP A 5 -2.78 -9.93 6.71
N LEU A 6 -2.50 -10.39 5.48
CA LEU A 6 -3.04 -9.79 4.26
C LEU A 6 -4.57 -9.96 4.16
N ASP A 7 -5.14 -11.06 4.60
CA ASP A 7 -6.60 -11.28 4.51
C ASP A 7 -7.35 -10.35 5.47
N PHE A 8 -6.77 -10.10 6.65
CA PHE A 8 -7.28 -9.09 7.55
C PHE A 8 -7.18 -7.68 6.94
N ALA A 9 -6.04 -7.33 6.31
CA ALA A 9 -5.89 -6.06 5.60
C ALA A 9 -6.96 -5.89 4.51
N CYS A 10 -7.23 -6.94 3.72
CA CYS A 10 -8.26 -6.91 2.68
C CYS A 10 -9.66 -6.68 3.26
N LYS A 11 -10.02 -7.35 4.37
CA LYS A 11 -11.31 -7.09 5.05
C LYS A 11 -11.44 -5.63 5.47
N LEU A 12 -10.37 -5.02 5.99
CA LEU A 12 -10.40 -3.61 6.38
C LEU A 12 -10.65 -2.68 5.18
N ALA A 13 -10.07 -2.96 4.02
CA ALA A 13 -10.33 -2.20 2.78
C ALA A 13 -11.79 -2.35 2.32
N GLU A 14 -12.34 -3.57 2.35
CA GLU A 14 -13.74 -3.85 2.03
C GLU A 14 -14.69 -3.07 2.96
N ILE A 15 -14.40 -3.07 4.28
CA ILE A 15 -15.19 -2.32 5.26
C ILE A 15 -15.08 -0.80 5.02
N ALA A 16 -13.89 -0.29 4.72
CA ALA A 16 -13.70 1.14 4.42
C ALA A 16 -14.59 1.58 3.25
N ASN A 17 -14.58 0.82 2.15
CA ASN A 17 -15.40 1.10 0.97
C ASN A 17 -16.90 0.99 1.30
N TYR A 18 -17.31 -0.01 2.09
CA TYR A 18 -18.69 -0.13 2.54
C TYR A 18 -19.16 1.06 3.39
N VAL A 19 -18.33 1.54 4.33
CA VAL A 19 -18.66 2.70 5.19
C VAL A 19 -18.83 3.97 4.35
N ASP A 20 -17.95 4.17 3.36
CA ASP A 20 -18.05 5.28 2.43
C ASP A 20 -19.37 5.24 1.64
N GLY A 21 -19.68 4.11 1.00
CA GLY A 21 -20.89 3.96 0.19
C GLY A 21 -22.21 4.19 0.96
N GLN A 22 -22.25 3.90 2.26
CA GLN A 22 -23.47 4.06 3.07
C GLN A 22 -23.65 5.46 3.64
N ASN A 23 -22.57 6.16 3.99
CA ASN A 23 -22.64 7.41 4.77
C ASN A 23 -21.55 8.44 4.39
N HIS A 24 -21.11 8.51 3.13
CA HIS A 24 -20.01 9.38 2.69
C HIS A 24 -20.11 10.86 3.13
N TRP A 25 -21.31 11.39 3.40
CA TRP A 25 -21.48 12.77 3.89
C TRP A 25 -21.26 12.95 5.39
N ARG A 26 -21.30 11.88 6.19
CA ARG A 26 -21.13 11.97 7.66
C ARG A 26 -19.65 12.07 8.00
N HIS A 27 -19.30 13.08 8.79
CA HIS A 27 -17.91 13.32 9.21
C HIS A 27 -17.25 12.09 9.84
N ASP A 28 -17.94 11.40 10.74
CA ASP A 28 -17.39 10.21 11.41
C ASP A 28 -17.24 9.01 10.47
N ALA A 29 -18.13 8.88 9.48
CA ALA A 29 -18.02 7.85 8.45
C ALA A 29 -16.80 8.11 7.57
N ARG A 30 -16.61 9.36 7.10
CA ARG A 30 -15.42 9.76 6.34
C ARG A 30 -14.12 9.48 7.09
N ARG A 31 -14.08 9.87 8.38
CA ARG A 31 -12.94 9.61 9.26
C ARG A 31 -12.67 8.12 9.41
N ALA A 32 -13.71 7.32 9.64
CA ALA A 32 -13.59 5.87 9.76
C ALA A 32 -13.10 5.23 8.45
N THR A 33 -13.64 5.65 7.30
CA THR A 33 -13.21 5.21 5.97
C THR A 33 -11.72 5.43 5.77
N VAL A 34 -11.24 6.66 5.93
CA VAL A 34 -9.82 7.00 5.75
C VAL A 34 -8.96 6.19 6.72
N TYR A 35 -9.35 6.12 7.99
CA TYR A 35 -8.59 5.38 8.99
C TYR A 35 -8.44 3.89 8.65
N LEU A 36 -9.55 3.23 8.29
CA LEU A 36 -9.56 1.82 7.94
C LEU A 36 -8.78 1.54 6.65
N ALA A 37 -8.89 2.42 5.66
CA ALA A 37 -8.17 2.31 4.40
C ALA A 37 -6.65 2.46 4.61
N ARG A 38 -6.19 3.46 5.38
CA ARG A 38 -4.76 3.65 5.69
C ARG A 38 -4.19 2.47 6.49
N LEU A 39 -4.93 1.98 7.49
CA LEU A 39 -4.55 0.79 8.26
C LEU A 39 -4.47 -0.47 7.37
N SER A 40 -5.42 -0.64 6.46
CA SER A 40 -5.40 -1.72 5.48
C SER A 40 -4.12 -1.66 4.63
N MET A 41 -3.80 -0.50 4.06
CA MET A 41 -2.59 -0.31 3.25
C MET A 41 -1.32 -0.62 4.06
N GLU A 42 -1.24 -0.15 5.31
CA GLU A 42 -0.13 -0.44 6.22
C GLU A 42 0.08 -1.95 6.37
N ILE A 43 -0.96 -2.68 6.76
CA ILE A 43 -0.87 -4.12 7.04
C ILE A 43 -0.56 -4.88 5.74
N ALA A 44 -1.19 -4.52 4.63
CA ALA A 44 -0.95 -5.17 3.34
C ALA A 44 0.52 -5.04 2.90
N MET A 45 1.09 -3.83 2.97
CA MET A 45 2.50 -3.61 2.60
C MET A 45 3.45 -4.32 3.56
N LYS A 46 3.17 -4.30 4.87
CA LYS A 46 3.98 -5.02 5.87
C LYS A 46 3.95 -6.53 5.66
N ALA A 47 2.79 -7.11 5.35
CA ALA A 47 2.62 -8.52 5.04
C ALA A 47 3.41 -8.91 3.77
N MET A 48 3.36 -8.07 2.73
CA MET A 48 4.13 -8.28 1.51
C MET A 48 5.66 -8.21 1.75
N LEU A 49 6.12 -7.25 2.55
CA LEU A 49 7.54 -7.13 2.93
C LEU A 49 8.01 -8.34 3.77
N GLU A 50 7.21 -8.77 4.73
CA GLU A 50 7.51 -9.96 5.56
C GLU A 50 7.64 -11.19 4.67
N LEU A 51 6.69 -11.40 3.76
CA LEU A 51 6.70 -12.51 2.82
C LEU A 51 7.89 -12.47 1.86
N ALA A 52 8.29 -11.28 1.41
CA ALA A 52 9.46 -11.09 0.56
C ALA A 52 10.79 -11.44 1.25
N GLY A 53 10.78 -11.63 2.58
CA GLY A 53 11.95 -11.94 3.39
C GLY A 53 12.58 -10.74 4.10
N VAL A 54 11.90 -9.59 4.17
CA VAL A 54 12.39 -8.44 4.95
C VAL A 54 12.31 -8.76 6.44
N PRO A 55 13.39 -8.56 7.22
CA PRO A 55 13.36 -8.83 8.66
C PRO A 55 12.29 -8.01 9.38
N THR A 56 11.45 -8.66 10.17
CA THR A 56 10.34 -8.03 10.88
C THR A 56 10.74 -6.82 11.74
N PRO A 57 11.91 -6.78 12.43
CA PRO A 57 12.36 -5.58 13.12
C PRO A 57 12.54 -4.36 12.20
N LYS A 58 12.98 -4.56 10.95
CA LYS A 58 13.09 -3.48 9.95
C LYS A 58 11.72 -3.00 9.51
N ILE A 59 10.76 -3.92 9.35
CA ILE A 59 9.37 -3.58 9.01
C ILE A 59 8.72 -2.77 10.14
N ARG A 60 8.85 -3.23 11.39
CA ARG A 60 8.36 -2.53 12.59
C ARG A 60 8.94 -1.12 12.73
N ALA A 61 10.21 -0.93 12.40
CA ALA A 61 10.87 0.37 12.46
C ALA A 61 10.27 1.42 11.50
N ARG A 62 9.47 0.99 10.50
CA ARG A 62 8.69 1.92 9.67
C ARG A 62 7.44 2.46 10.36
N SER A 63 7.04 1.86 11.49
CA SER A 63 5.83 2.25 12.23
C SER A 63 4.64 2.34 11.27
N HIS A 64 3.99 3.49 11.14
CA HIS A 64 2.82 3.74 10.31
C HIS A 64 3.14 4.49 9.01
N ASP A 65 4.42 4.68 8.68
CA ASP A 65 4.88 5.49 7.55
C ASP A 65 4.67 4.74 6.22
N LEU A 66 3.53 4.99 5.58
CA LEU A 66 3.12 4.33 4.34
C LEU A 66 4.10 4.60 3.20
N HIS A 67 4.63 5.82 3.12
CA HIS A 67 5.62 6.20 2.11
C HIS A 67 6.89 5.34 2.23
N LYS A 68 7.44 5.19 3.44
CA LYS A 68 8.62 4.34 3.66
C LYS A 68 8.34 2.86 3.38
N LEU A 69 7.16 2.37 3.73
CA LEU A 69 6.75 0.99 3.41
C LEU A 69 6.71 0.75 1.90
N LEU A 70 6.13 1.69 1.15
CA LEU A 70 6.08 1.67 -0.30
C LEU A 70 7.47 1.76 -0.94
N MET A 71 8.36 2.58 -0.38
CA MET A 71 9.78 2.62 -0.80
C MET A 71 10.50 1.30 -0.57
N ASP A 72 10.24 0.63 0.56
CA ASP A 72 10.84 -0.68 0.84
C ASP A 72 10.27 -1.76 -0.09
N LEU A 73 9.00 -1.69 -0.50
CA LEU A 73 8.46 -2.57 -1.55
C LEU A 73 9.19 -2.37 -2.88
N GLY A 74 9.67 -1.16 -3.19
CA GLY A 74 10.51 -0.92 -4.36
C GLY A 74 11.88 -1.63 -4.35
N LYS A 75 12.23 -2.31 -3.25
CA LYS A 75 13.40 -3.20 -3.14
C LYS A 75 13.05 -4.67 -3.37
N CYS A 76 11.78 -4.96 -3.61
CA CYS A 76 11.27 -6.26 -3.95
C CYS A 76 11.00 -6.36 -5.46
N GLU A 77 10.80 -7.58 -5.93
CA GLU A 77 10.37 -7.90 -7.27
C GLU A 77 9.21 -8.89 -7.23
N VAL A 78 8.36 -8.83 -8.25
CA VAL A 78 7.18 -9.68 -8.42
C VAL A 78 7.15 -10.23 -9.83
N GLU A 79 6.53 -11.39 -10.01
CA GLU A 79 6.38 -11.99 -11.33
C GLU A 79 5.21 -11.33 -12.08
N THR A 80 5.44 -10.94 -13.32
CA THR A 80 4.43 -10.38 -14.23
C THR A 80 4.56 -11.00 -15.62
N LYS A 81 3.48 -10.94 -16.40
CA LYS A 81 3.49 -11.39 -17.78
C LYS A 81 3.90 -10.22 -18.68
N ALA A 82 5.02 -10.37 -19.38
CA ALA A 82 5.49 -9.43 -20.38
C ALA A 82 4.55 -9.39 -21.60
N ALA A 83 4.66 -8.35 -22.43
CA ALA A 83 3.90 -8.22 -23.68
C ALA A 83 4.18 -9.39 -24.66
N SER A 84 5.38 -9.98 -24.60
CA SER A 84 5.78 -11.19 -25.33
C SER A 84 5.08 -12.47 -24.84
N GLY A 85 4.36 -12.41 -23.71
CA GLY A 85 3.70 -13.54 -23.07
C GLY A 85 4.58 -14.35 -22.13
N THR A 86 5.87 -14.03 -22.00
CA THR A 86 6.79 -14.65 -21.04
C THR A 86 6.58 -14.09 -19.64
N MET A 87 6.82 -14.90 -18.61
CA MET A 87 6.84 -14.42 -17.23
C MET A 87 8.21 -13.81 -16.93
N GLU A 88 8.22 -12.63 -16.32
CA GLU A 88 9.42 -11.91 -15.92
C GLU A 88 9.26 -11.32 -14.52
N PHE A 89 10.37 -11.18 -13.80
CA PHE A 89 10.38 -10.46 -12.53
C PHE A 89 10.59 -8.97 -12.79
N VAL A 90 9.66 -8.16 -12.31
CA VAL A 90 9.73 -6.70 -12.37
C VAL A 90 9.79 -6.11 -10.97
N ASN A 91 10.27 -4.87 -10.87
CA ASN A 91 10.32 -4.17 -9.61
C ASN A 91 8.90 -3.97 -9.04
N ALA A 92 8.71 -4.33 -7.77
CA ALA A 92 7.43 -4.23 -7.08
C ALA A 92 6.97 -2.78 -6.82
N ALA A 93 7.82 -1.78 -7.06
CA ALA A 93 7.41 -0.37 -7.12
C ALA A 93 6.35 -0.10 -8.20
N ASN A 94 6.16 -1.01 -9.17
CA ASN A 94 5.09 -0.91 -10.16
C ASN A 94 3.68 -0.83 -9.53
N VAL A 95 3.50 -1.26 -8.28
CA VAL A 95 2.27 -1.06 -7.51
C VAL A 95 1.83 0.40 -7.47
N ARG A 96 2.79 1.34 -7.50
CA ARG A 96 2.51 2.79 -7.56
C ARG A 96 1.70 3.20 -8.77
N SER A 97 1.88 2.48 -9.88
CA SER A 97 1.24 2.75 -11.16
C SER A 97 -0.09 2.02 -11.33
N VAL A 98 -0.55 1.25 -10.32
CA VAL A 98 -1.92 0.74 -10.31
C VAL A 98 -2.87 1.93 -10.22
N VAL A 99 -3.86 1.99 -11.11
CA VAL A 99 -4.71 3.17 -11.28
C VAL A 99 -6.14 2.93 -10.77
N ILE A 100 -6.69 3.94 -10.11
CA ILE A 100 -8.12 4.13 -9.95
C ILE A 100 -8.64 4.74 -11.25
N ASP A 101 -9.59 4.07 -11.88
CA ASP A 101 -10.25 4.55 -13.10
C ASP A 101 -11.51 5.35 -12.73
N LEU A 102 -11.48 6.65 -13.01
CA LEU A 102 -12.59 7.59 -12.82
C LEU A 102 -13.19 8.02 -14.17
N GLY A 103 -13.03 7.19 -15.21
CA GLY A 103 -13.45 7.44 -16.57
C GLY A 103 -12.48 8.35 -17.33
N LEU A 104 -12.62 9.67 -17.16
CA LEU A 104 -11.77 10.65 -17.84
C LEU A 104 -10.44 10.93 -17.13
N ALA A 105 -10.30 10.46 -15.88
CA ALA A 105 -9.11 10.62 -15.08
C ALA A 105 -8.63 9.25 -14.56
N HIS A 106 -7.32 9.07 -14.53
CA HIS A 106 -6.66 7.89 -13.97
C HIS A 106 -5.75 8.36 -12.86
N VAL A 107 -6.01 7.89 -11.64
CA VAL A 107 -5.24 8.31 -10.45
C VAL A 107 -4.38 7.14 -9.99
N PRO A 108 -3.05 7.23 -10.09
CA PRO A 108 -2.16 6.20 -9.55
C PRO A 108 -2.28 6.11 -8.04
N ILE A 109 -2.41 4.89 -7.50
CA ILE A 109 -2.52 4.70 -6.04
C ILE A 109 -1.24 5.13 -5.31
N GLY A 110 -0.10 5.20 -6.02
CA GLY A 110 1.13 5.77 -5.46
C GLY A 110 0.96 7.22 -4.99
N GLU A 111 0.20 8.03 -5.71
CA GLU A 111 -0.09 9.42 -5.32
C GLU A 111 -0.95 9.48 -4.06
N ILE A 112 -1.93 8.57 -3.94
CA ILE A 112 -2.81 8.45 -2.77
C ILE A 112 -2.01 8.02 -1.52
N ILE A 113 -1.09 7.06 -1.69
CA ILE A 113 -0.23 6.57 -0.60
C ILE A 113 0.77 7.66 -0.17
N ASP A 114 1.38 8.35 -1.13
CA ASP A 114 2.40 9.38 -0.85
C ASP A 114 1.82 10.72 -0.40
N ALA A 115 0.50 10.91 -0.46
CA ALA A 115 -0.17 12.15 -0.07
C ALA A 115 0.17 12.62 1.36
N GLU A 116 0.46 11.71 2.30
CA GLU A 116 0.89 12.04 3.68
C GLU A 116 2.14 12.94 3.71
N SER A 117 3.02 12.79 2.73
CA SER A 117 4.20 13.64 2.58
C SER A 117 3.89 15.05 2.07
N GLN A 118 2.67 15.29 1.58
CA GLN A 118 2.21 16.52 0.93
C GLN A 118 1.29 17.39 1.81
N GLY A 119 1.21 17.08 3.11
CA GLY A 119 0.53 17.95 4.09
C GLY A 119 -0.88 17.54 4.49
N ILE A 120 -1.36 16.34 4.10
CA ILE A 120 -2.57 15.76 4.68
C ILE A 120 -2.35 15.28 6.12
N SER A 121 -3.44 14.93 6.79
CA SER A 121 -3.47 14.40 8.15
C SER A 121 -2.64 13.12 8.25
N LYS A 122 -1.64 13.14 9.12
CA LYS A 122 -0.77 12.01 9.41
C LYS A 122 -1.52 10.91 10.13
N TYR A 123 -1.61 9.75 9.49
CA TYR A 123 -2.04 8.52 10.11
C TYR A 123 -1.02 8.04 11.16
N PRO A 124 -1.45 7.44 12.30
CA PRO A 124 -2.83 7.32 12.77
C PRO A 124 -3.28 8.50 13.65
N HIS A 125 -2.34 9.28 14.21
CA HIS A 125 -2.62 10.18 15.33
C HIS A 125 -3.54 11.36 14.96
N GLN A 126 -3.30 12.02 13.83
CA GLN A 126 -4.11 13.18 13.45
C GLN A 126 -5.50 12.76 12.98
N ILE A 127 -5.64 11.56 12.42
CA ILE A 127 -6.94 11.01 12.05
C ILE A 127 -7.76 10.62 13.29
N ARG A 128 -7.12 10.03 14.32
CA ARG A 128 -7.82 9.60 15.55
C ARG A 128 -8.21 10.76 16.46
N TYR A 129 -7.32 11.73 16.66
CA TYR A 129 -7.47 12.75 17.71
C TYR A 129 -7.54 14.18 17.17
N GLY A 130 -7.36 14.39 15.87
CA GLY A 130 -7.48 15.71 15.26
C GLY A 130 -8.91 16.22 15.30
N SER A 131 -9.05 17.54 15.47
CA SER A 131 -10.34 18.24 15.39
C SER A 131 -10.91 18.18 13.96
N GLU A 132 -10.06 18.23 12.94
CA GLU A 132 -10.42 18.09 11.53
C GLU A 132 -9.49 17.09 10.85
N VAL A 133 -10.05 16.22 10.01
CA VAL A 133 -9.27 15.30 9.16
C VAL A 133 -9.20 15.91 7.77
N ILE A 134 -8.08 16.54 7.49
CA ILE A 134 -7.72 16.97 6.14
C ILE A 134 -7.07 15.77 5.46
N ASP A 135 -7.75 15.13 4.54
CA ASP A 135 -7.20 14.05 3.71
C ASP A 135 -7.75 14.20 2.28
N LEU A 136 -7.31 13.32 1.40
CA LEU A 136 -7.93 13.09 0.11
C LEU A 136 -9.38 12.63 0.28
N ASP A 137 -10.12 12.64 -0.83
CA ASP A 137 -11.48 12.11 -0.84
C ASP A 137 -11.52 10.69 -0.24
N PRO A 138 -12.34 10.42 0.79
CA PRO A 138 -12.36 9.12 1.47
C PRO A 138 -12.65 7.94 0.55
N GLY A 139 -13.49 8.14 -0.47
CA GLY A 139 -13.78 7.13 -1.50
C GLY A 139 -12.52 6.76 -2.29
N LEU A 140 -11.72 7.76 -2.70
CA LEU A 140 -10.43 7.51 -3.37
C LEU A 140 -9.45 6.74 -2.48
N VAL A 141 -9.37 7.07 -1.19
CA VAL A 141 -8.48 6.37 -0.26
C VAL A 141 -8.93 4.91 -0.05
N ALA A 142 -10.24 4.68 0.07
CA ALA A 142 -10.81 3.34 0.19
C ALA A 142 -10.56 2.49 -1.07
N GLU A 143 -10.76 3.07 -2.25
CA GLU A 143 -10.52 2.38 -3.52
C GLU A 143 -9.03 2.05 -3.72
N ALA A 144 -8.13 2.97 -3.35
CA ALA A 144 -6.69 2.69 -3.36
C ALA A 144 -6.32 1.51 -2.46
N ALA A 145 -6.95 1.37 -1.29
CA ALA A 145 -6.71 0.24 -0.40
C ALA A 145 -7.18 -1.10 -1.01
N LEU A 146 -8.33 -1.10 -1.69
CA LEU A 146 -8.83 -2.28 -2.42
C LEU A 146 -7.89 -2.68 -3.56
N LEU A 147 -7.43 -1.72 -4.36
CA LEU A 147 -6.50 -1.96 -5.45
C LEU A 147 -5.16 -2.49 -4.97
N LEU A 148 -4.61 -1.93 -3.89
CA LEU A 148 -3.40 -2.44 -3.25
C LEU A 148 -3.58 -3.88 -2.76
N CYS A 149 -4.71 -4.19 -2.12
CA CYS A 149 -5.04 -5.55 -1.67
C CYS A 149 -5.17 -6.53 -2.84
N LYS A 150 -5.82 -6.13 -3.92
CA LYS A 150 -5.94 -6.92 -5.16
C LYS A 150 -4.58 -7.19 -5.78
N TRP A 151 -3.73 -6.16 -5.87
CA TRP A 151 -2.36 -6.29 -6.36
C TRP A 151 -1.54 -7.22 -5.45
N ALA A 152 -1.61 -7.05 -4.13
CA ALA A 152 -0.90 -7.88 -3.17
C ALA A 152 -1.30 -9.35 -3.28
N LYS A 153 -2.60 -9.66 -3.39
CA LYS A 153 -3.10 -11.03 -3.61
C LYS A 153 -2.60 -11.64 -4.91
N ALA A 154 -2.58 -10.86 -6.00
CA ALA A 154 -2.11 -11.32 -7.30
C ALA A 154 -0.62 -11.72 -7.27
N HIS A 155 0.19 -10.98 -6.50
CA HIS A 155 1.63 -11.19 -6.43
C HIS A 155 2.12 -11.94 -5.18
N TRP A 156 1.22 -12.33 -4.28
CA TRP A 156 1.53 -12.96 -2.99
C TRP A 156 2.52 -14.12 -3.11
N ARG A 157 2.31 -15.01 -4.09
CA ARG A 157 3.16 -16.19 -4.26
C ARG A 157 4.50 -15.92 -4.97
N SER A 158 4.69 -14.72 -5.49
CA SER A 158 5.83 -14.36 -6.34
C SER A 158 6.75 -13.32 -5.73
N ILE A 159 6.30 -12.55 -4.73
CA ILE A 159 7.09 -11.46 -4.20
C ILE A 159 8.35 -11.98 -3.51
N ARG A 160 9.49 -11.34 -3.82
CA ARG A 160 10.78 -11.62 -3.20
C ARG A 160 11.65 -10.37 -3.14
N LEU A 161 12.64 -10.37 -2.26
CA LEU A 161 13.69 -9.34 -2.29
C LEU A 161 14.43 -9.37 -3.63
N SER A 162 14.73 -8.19 -4.17
CA SER A 162 15.44 -8.11 -5.44
C SER A 162 16.87 -8.63 -5.31
N SER A 163 17.25 -9.48 -6.25
CA SER A 163 18.57 -10.12 -6.31
C SER A 163 19.71 -9.11 -6.57
N ALA A 164 19.40 -7.92 -7.09
CA ALA A 164 20.36 -6.84 -7.32
C ALA A 164 20.96 -6.22 -6.03
N ILE A 165 20.35 -6.47 -4.86
CA ILE A 165 20.82 -5.95 -3.57
C ILE A 165 21.98 -6.78 -2.99
N ASN A 166 22.29 -7.94 -3.61
CA ASN A 166 23.33 -8.87 -3.17
C ASN A 166 24.61 -8.87 -4.04
N MET A 167 24.81 -7.93 -4.97
CA MET A 167 26.11 -7.83 -5.64
C MET A 167 27.12 -7.10 -4.74
N PRO A 168 28.20 -7.75 -4.26
CA PRO A 168 29.31 -7.02 -3.69
C PRO A 168 29.87 -6.09 -4.78
N ALA A 169 30.11 -4.84 -4.42
CA ALA A 169 30.81 -3.90 -5.29
C ALA A 169 32.11 -4.55 -5.74
N GLN A 170 32.21 -4.92 -7.02
CA GLN A 170 33.48 -5.29 -7.62
C GLN A 170 34.33 -4.02 -7.62
N THR A 171 35.23 -3.92 -6.64
CA THR A 171 36.36 -3.01 -6.69
C THR A 171 37.24 -3.48 -7.83
N SER A 172 37.21 -2.74 -8.93
CA SER A 172 38.21 -2.80 -9.98
C SER A 172 39.55 -2.35 -9.39
N GLU A 173 40.55 -3.23 -9.42
CA GLU A 173 41.98 -2.88 -9.28
C GLU A 173 42.48 -2.06 -10.47
#